data_AF-A0A9J7HES5-F1
#
_entry.id   AF-A0A9J7HES5-F1
#
_cell.length_a   1.000
_cell.length_b   1.000
_cell.length_c   1.000
_cell.angle_alpha   90.00
_cell.angle_beta   90.00
_cell.angle_gamma   90.00
#
_symmetry.space_group_name_H-M   'P 1'
#
loop_
_entity.id
_entity.type
_entity.pdbx_description
1 polymer ?
#
loop_
_entity_poly.entity_id
_entity_poly.type
_entity_poly.pdbx_seq_one_letter_code
_entity_poly.pdbx_strand_id
1 'polypeptide(L)'
;MAMPWSRRDSVWKSCCGLLMLFCRTVISSPTVLEPIYWNSSNSRFLPGQGLVLYPQIGDKLDIICPKVDSKTVGQYEYYKLYMVDKDQADRCIIKKKNTPLLNCSRPHQDVKFTIKFQEFSPNIWGLEFKKNKDYYIIWANLPGFLWY
;
A
#
# COMPACT_ATOMS: atom_id res chain seq x y z
N MET A 1 -14.81 -4.37 62.34
CA MET A 1 -14.56 -3.11 61.62
C MET A 1 -14.93 -3.34 60.16
N ALA A 2 -16.15 -2.94 59.76
CA ALA A 2 -16.63 -3.13 58.40
C ALA A 2 -16.11 -2.00 57.51
N MET A 3 -15.36 -2.34 56.46
CA MET A 3 -14.94 -1.36 55.46
C MET A 3 -16.18 -0.79 54.74
N PRO A 4 -16.27 0.54 54.50
CA PRO A 4 -17.44 1.14 53.87
C PRO A 4 -17.65 0.65 52.43
N TRP A 5 -18.88 0.23 52.11
CA TRP A 5 -19.33 -0.25 50.80
C TRP A 5 -19.03 0.72 49.63
N SER A 6 -18.84 2.01 49.92
CA SER A 6 -18.59 3.07 48.93
C SER A 6 -17.26 2.97 48.16
N ARG A 7 -16.22 2.33 48.74
CA ARG A 7 -14.89 2.24 48.09
C ARG A 7 -14.85 1.28 46.91
N ARG A 8 -15.71 0.26 46.89
CA ARG A 8 -15.69 -0.84 45.90
C ARG A 8 -16.25 -0.40 44.55
N ASP A 9 -17.29 0.45 44.56
CA ASP A 9 -17.88 1.05 43.35
C ASP A 9 -16.97 2.11 42.70
N SER A 10 -16.19 2.82 43.51
CA SER A 10 -15.27 3.86 43.04
C SER A 10 -14.06 3.27 42.30
N VAL A 11 -13.51 2.17 42.82
CA VAL A 11 -12.39 1.45 42.17
C VAL A 11 -12.85 0.79 40.87
N TRP A 12 -14.07 0.22 40.83
CA TRP A 12 -14.62 -0.37 39.60
C TRP A 12 -14.84 0.67 38.49
N LYS A 13 -15.40 1.84 38.84
CA LYS A 13 -15.58 2.96 37.89
C LYS A 13 -14.25 3.53 37.41
N SER A 14 -13.24 3.59 38.27
CA SER A 14 -11.89 4.05 37.91
C SER A 14 -11.18 3.06 36.99
N CYS A 15 -11.23 1.75 37.30
CA CYS A 15 -10.66 0.70 36.45
C CYS A 15 -11.37 0.61 35.09
N CYS A 16 -12.71 0.66 35.02
CA CYS A 16 -13.43 0.69 33.75
C CYS A 16 -13.14 1.98 32.95
N GLY A 17 -12.99 3.13 33.61
CA GLY A 17 -12.62 4.39 32.97
C GLY A 17 -11.22 4.36 32.37
N LEU A 18 -10.24 3.82 33.11
CA LEU A 18 -8.87 3.59 32.63
C LEU A 18 -8.85 2.57 31.48
N LEU A 19 -9.61 1.47 31.58
CA LEU A 19 -9.69 0.45 30.53
C LEU A 19 -10.31 1.01 29.23
N MET A 20 -11.32 1.88 29.33
CA MET A 20 -11.94 2.55 28.16
C MET A 20 -11.01 3.60 27.54
N LEU A 21 -10.17 4.28 28.34
CA LEU A 21 -9.13 5.18 27.85
C LEU A 21 -8.01 4.41 27.12
N PHE A 22 -7.58 3.25 27.65
CA PHE A 22 -6.64 2.37 26.96
C PHE A 22 -7.24 1.68 25.74
N CYS A 23 -8.53 1.37 25.72
CA CYS A 23 -9.18 0.75 24.56
C CYS A 23 -9.32 1.74 23.37
N ARG A 24 -9.40 3.05 23.63
CA ARG A 24 -9.39 4.08 22.59
C ARG A 24 -8.02 4.29 21.94
N THR A 25 -6.92 3.95 22.59
CA THR A 25 -5.56 4.17 22.04
C THR A 25 -5.09 3.06 21.10
N VAL A 26 -5.81 1.93 21.01
CA VAL A 26 -5.41 0.75 20.20
C VAL A 26 -6.10 0.71 18.83
N ILE A 27 -6.99 1.67 18.51
CA ILE A 27 -7.57 1.77 17.17
C ILE A 27 -6.54 2.44 16.27
N SER A 28 -5.75 1.62 15.56
CA SER A 28 -4.95 2.06 14.41
C SER A 28 -5.90 2.76 13.44
N SER A 29 -5.80 4.08 13.41
CA SER A 29 -6.59 4.89 12.49
C SER A 29 -6.03 4.70 11.08
N PRO A 30 -6.87 4.68 10.03
CA PRO A 30 -6.41 4.54 8.67
C PRO A 30 -5.41 5.66 8.33
N THR A 31 -4.18 5.28 7.99
CA THR A 31 -3.10 6.22 7.67
C THR A 31 -2.89 6.33 6.17
N VAL A 32 -2.47 7.51 5.72
CA VAL A 32 -1.95 7.68 4.37
C VAL A 32 -0.46 7.39 4.44
N LEU A 33 -0.05 6.29 3.84
CA LEU A 33 1.33 5.87 3.73
C LEU A 33 2.10 6.79 2.79
N GLU A 34 3.41 6.83 2.97
CA GLU A 34 4.29 7.60 2.10
C GLU A 34 4.19 7.09 0.65
N PRO A 35 4.05 7.99 -0.34
CA PRO A 35 3.90 7.60 -1.73
C PRO A 35 5.15 6.92 -2.27
N ILE A 36 4.95 5.96 -3.18
CA ILE A 36 6.04 5.27 -3.89
C ILE A 36 6.19 5.90 -5.26
N TYR A 37 7.35 6.51 -5.52
CA TYR A 37 7.73 6.93 -6.85
C TYR A 37 8.24 5.73 -7.64
N TRP A 38 7.54 5.37 -8.70
CA TRP A 38 7.90 4.24 -9.55
C TRP A 38 8.85 4.69 -10.66
N ASN A 39 10.15 4.78 -10.32
CA ASN A 39 11.23 5.09 -11.25
C ASN A 39 12.52 4.34 -10.87
N SER A 40 13.48 4.26 -11.79
CA SER A 40 14.77 3.58 -11.56
C SER A 40 15.67 4.30 -10.55
N SER A 41 15.50 5.62 -10.39
CA SER A 41 16.28 6.45 -9.46
C SER A 41 15.84 6.32 -7.99
N ASN A 42 14.75 5.62 -7.69
CA ASN A 42 14.21 5.50 -6.35
C ASN A 42 15.03 4.50 -5.53
N SER A 43 15.82 5.02 -4.58
CA SER A 43 16.68 4.25 -3.68
C SER A 43 15.96 3.32 -2.70
N ARG A 44 14.62 3.42 -2.59
CA ARG A 44 13.83 2.51 -1.76
C ARG A 44 13.72 1.10 -2.35
N PHE A 45 13.95 0.94 -3.66
CA PHE A 45 13.99 -0.37 -4.29
C PHE A 45 15.38 -0.99 -4.11
N LEU A 46 15.49 -1.96 -3.20
CA LEU A 46 16.75 -2.62 -2.92
C LEU A 46 17.08 -3.65 -4.01
N PRO A 47 18.33 -3.71 -4.51
CA PRO A 47 18.74 -4.71 -5.50
C PRO A 47 18.46 -6.14 -5.02
N GLY A 48 17.77 -6.94 -5.84
CA GLY A 48 17.44 -8.34 -5.56
C GLY A 48 16.30 -8.58 -4.56
N GLN A 49 15.91 -7.58 -3.75
CA GLN A 49 14.82 -7.70 -2.76
C GLN A 49 13.58 -6.87 -3.13
N GLY A 50 13.76 -5.78 -3.88
CA GLY A 50 12.69 -4.84 -4.19
C GLY A 50 12.31 -3.96 -2.99
N LEU A 51 11.02 -3.64 -2.87
CA LEU A 51 10.45 -2.83 -1.79
C LEU A 51 9.39 -3.64 -1.06
N VAL A 52 9.52 -3.77 0.26
CA VAL A 52 8.58 -4.48 1.14
C VAL A 52 7.90 -3.48 2.06
N LEU A 53 6.57 -3.58 2.16
CA LEU A 53 5.74 -2.72 3.02
C LEU A 53 4.79 -3.58 3.86
N TYR A 54 4.41 -3.07 5.04
CA TYR A 54 3.50 -3.74 5.97
C TYR A 54 2.23 -2.89 6.24
N PRO A 55 1.44 -2.57 5.20
CA PRO A 55 0.23 -1.77 5.34
C PRO A 55 -0.82 -2.49 6.20
N GLN A 56 -1.61 -1.71 6.93
CA GLN A 56 -2.76 -2.21 7.70
C GLN A 56 -4.06 -2.02 6.93
N ILE A 57 -5.09 -2.80 7.29
CA ILE A 57 -6.42 -2.63 6.70
C ILE A 57 -6.96 -1.24 7.07
N GLY A 58 -7.37 -0.48 6.05
CA GLY A 58 -7.79 0.91 6.12
C GLY A 58 -6.76 1.89 5.56
N ASP A 59 -5.49 1.50 5.47
CA ASP A 59 -4.43 2.37 4.96
C ASP A 59 -4.61 2.69 3.48
N LYS A 60 -3.99 3.80 3.07
CA LYS A 60 -3.94 4.24 1.67
C LYS A 60 -2.49 4.40 1.23
N LEU A 61 -2.19 3.95 0.02
CA LEU A 61 -0.86 4.04 -0.57
C LEU A 61 -0.97 4.56 -2.00
N ASP A 62 -0.26 5.66 -2.29
CA ASP A 62 -0.17 6.21 -3.63
C ASP A 62 1.08 5.66 -4.34
N ILE A 63 0.89 5.01 -5.49
CA ILE A 63 1.97 4.71 -6.42
C ILE A 63 1.96 5.77 -7.51
N ILE A 64 3.09 6.45 -7.71
CA ILE A 64 3.23 7.62 -8.57
C ILE A 64 4.25 7.34 -9.66
N CYS A 65 3.86 7.52 -10.91
CA CYS A 65 4.78 7.65 -12.03
C CYS A 65 5.03 9.14 -12.26
N PRO A 66 6.25 9.62 -11.95
CA PRO A 66 6.58 11.04 -12.04
C PRO A 66 6.64 11.49 -13.50
N LYS A 67 6.17 12.71 -13.76
CA LYS A 67 6.40 13.39 -15.04
C LYS A 67 7.88 13.69 -15.22
N VAL A 68 8.30 13.80 -16.47
CA VAL A 68 9.60 14.39 -16.79
C VAL A 68 9.40 15.89 -16.97
N ASP A 69 10.01 16.68 -16.10
CA ASP A 69 10.13 18.12 -16.30
C ASP A 69 11.53 18.48 -16.83
N SER A 70 11.71 19.70 -17.32
CA SER A 70 13.01 20.18 -17.81
C SER A 70 14.13 20.19 -16.76
N LYS A 71 13.79 19.96 -15.48
CA LYS A 71 14.73 19.90 -14.35
C LYS A 71 15.10 18.46 -13.97
N THR A 72 14.31 17.47 -14.41
CA THR A 72 14.53 16.06 -14.16
C THR A 72 15.59 15.58 -15.15
N VAL A 73 16.78 15.26 -14.64
CA VAL A 73 17.86 14.69 -15.44
C VAL A 73 17.50 13.24 -15.76
N GLY A 74 16.73 13.01 -16.83
CA GLY A 74 16.31 11.66 -17.24
C GLY A 74 15.25 11.66 -18.34
N GLN A 75 15.15 10.53 -19.05
CA GLN A 75 14.06 10.26 -19.98
C GLN A 75 12.82 9.73 -19.24
N TYR A 76 11.64 9.85 -19.84
CA TYR A 76 10.43 9.32 -19.21
C TYR A 76 10.44 7.80 -19.25
N GLU A 77 10.15 7.19 -18.11
CA GLU A 77 10.15 5.74 -17.98
C GLU A 77 8.72 5.20 -18.12
N TYR A 78 8.52 4.44 -19.19
CA TYR A 78 7.22 3.85 -19.51
C TYR A 78 7.06 2.52 -18.79
N TYR A 79 6.04 2.43 -17.92
CA TYR A 79 5.78 1.24 -17.12
C TYR A 79 4.31 0.83 -17.17
N LYS A 80 4.06 -0.48 -17.12
CA LYS A 80 2.76 -1.05 -16.80
C LYS A 80 2.90 -1.90 -15.55
N LEU A 81 2.14 -1.55 -14.51
CA LEU A 81 2.18 -2.22 -13.22
C LEU A 81 1.06 -3.24 -13.13
N TYR A 82 1.37 -4.40 -12.59
CA TYR A 82 0.43 -5.51 -12.45
C TYR A 82 0.49 -6.05 -11.03
N MET A 83 -0.69 -6.30 -10.45
CA MET A 83 -0.79 -7.19 -9.29
C MET A 83 -0.60 -8.62 -9.79
N VAL A 84 0.25 -9.38 -9.12
CA VAL A 84 0.58 -10.76 -9.49
C VAL A 84 0.60 -11.67 -8.27
N ASP A 85 0.50 -12.97 -8.53
CA ASP A 85 0.71 -14.01 -7.53
C ASP A 85 2.21 -14.15 -7.20
N LYS A 86 2.51 -14.80 -6.07
CA LYS A 86 3.89 -15.05 -5.63
C LYS A 86 4.75 -15.72 -6.71
N ASP A 87 4.26 -16.79 -7.34
CA ASP A 87 5.00 -17.51 -8.39
C ASP A 87 5.38 -16.62 -9.59
N GLN A 88 4.53 -15.64 -9.89
CA GLN A 88 4.73 -14.68 -10.96
C GLN A 88 5.74 -13.59 -10.57
N ALA A 89 5.70 -13.15 -9.32
CA ALA A 89 6.68 -12.22 -8.76
C ALA A 89 8.08 -12.86 -8.72
N ASP A 90 8.19 -14.09 -8.20
CA ASP A 90 9.45 -14.81 -8.07
C ASP A 90 10.14 -15.09 -9.42
N ARG A 91 9.34 -15.28 -10.48
CA ARG A 91 9.84 -15.51 -11.85
C ARG A 91 9.90 -14.26 -12.71
N CYS A 92 9.39 -13.13 -12.21
CA CYS A 92 9.20 -11.90 -12.99
C CYS A 92 8.37 -12.11 -14.29
N ILE A 93 7.28 -12.88 -14.23
CA ILE A 93 6.42 -13.21 -15.40
C ILE A 93 4.99 -12.73 -15.19
N ILE A 94 4.42 -12.08 -16.22
CA ILE A 94 3.02 -11.63 -16.23
C ILE A 94 2.20 -12.48 -17.20
N LYS A 95 1.14 -13.11 -16.68
CA LYS A 95 0.16 -13.83 -17.50
C LYS A 95 -0.68 -12.83 -18.30
N LYS A 96 -1.02 -13.17 -19.55
CA LYS A 96 -1.84 -12.31 -20.45
C LYS A 96 -3.22 -11.92 -19.88
N LYS A 97 -3.74 -12.67 -18.92
CA LYS A 97 -5.04 -12.42 -18.28
C LYS A 97 -4.99 -11.27 -17.25
N ASN A 98 -3.82 -10.85 -16.80
CA ASN A 98 -3.70 -9.83 -15.75
C ASN A 98 -4.00 -8.45 -16.33
N THR A 99 -4.98 -7.76 -15.75
CA THR A 99 -5.27 -6.36 -16.04
C THR A 99 -4.23 -5.46 -15.35
N PRO A 100 -3.67 -4.44 -16.03
CA PRO A 100 -2.75 -3.52 -15.40
C PRO A 100 -3.47 -2.65 -14.34
N LEU A 101 -2.81 -2.42 -13.20
CA LEU A 101 -3.26 -1.50 -12.16
C LEU A 101 -3.04 -0.03 -12.55
N LEU A 102 -1.87 0.23 -13.12
CA LEU A 102 -1.40 1.56 -13.46
C LEU A 102 -0.62 1.48 -14.78
N ASN A 103 -0.92 2.40 -15.69
CA ASN A 103 -0.25 2.53 -16.98
C ASN A 103 0.44 3.89 -17.09
N CYS A 104 1.75 3.89 -16.95
CA CYS A 104 2.60 5.06 -17.00
C CYS A 104 2.98 5.33 -18.45
N SER A 105 2.09 6.07 -19.13
CA SER A 105 2.14 6.34 -20.56
C SER A 105 2.12 7.84 -20.89
N ARG A 106 2.04 8.70 -19.87
CA ARG A 106 1.84 10.14 -20.04
C ARG A 106 3.05 10.89 -19.49
N PRO A 107 4.01 11.30 -20.34
CA PRO A 107 5.25 11.92 -19.88
C PRO A 107 5.08 13.32 -19.28
N HIS A 108 4.02 14.03 -19.65
CA HIS A 108 3.80 15.44 -19.28
C HIS A 108 3.04 15.65 -17.97
N GLN A 109 2.55 14.59 -17.32
CA GLN A 109 1.77 14.69 -16.09
C GLN A 109 2.05 13.53 -15.14
N ASP A 110 1.96 13.79 -13.85
CA ASP A 110 2.06 12.73 -12.84
C ASP A 110 0.85 11.82 -12.97
N VAL A 111 1.10 10.52 -13.13
CA VAL A 111 0.05 9.50 -13.13
C VAL A 111 0.15 8.76 -11.81
N LYS A 112 -0.94 8.71 -11.05
CA LYS A 112 -0.95 8.01 -9.77
C LYS A 112 -2.13 7.06 -9.61
N PHE A 113 -1.90 6.00 -8.86
CA PHE A 113 -2.93 5.05 -8.44
C PHE A 113 -2.91 4.93 -6.93
N THR A 114 -4.07 5.12 -6.30
CA THR A 114 -4.23 4.99 -4.85
C THR A 114 -4.77 3.60 -4.51
N ILE A 115 -3.94 2.79 -3.87
CA ILE A 115 -4.35 1.53 -3.27
C ILE A 115 -5.02 1.85 -1.94
N LYS A 116 -6.21 1.28 -1.73
CA LYS A 116 -6.87 1.24 -0.43
C LYS A 116 -6.81 -0.19 0.08
N PHE A 117 -6.18 -0.41 1.22
CA PHE A 117 -6.08 -1.74 1.83
C PHE A 117 -7.40 -2.08 2.51
N GLN A 118 -8.40 -2.49 1.72
CA GLN A 118 -9.76 -2.75 2.19
C GLN A 118 -10.14 -4.21 1.92
N GLU A 119 -10.90 -4.82 2.83
CA GLU A 119 -11.36 -6.22 2.68
C GLU A 119 -12.46 -6.36 1.62
N PHE A 120 -13.28 -5.33 1.44
CA PHE A 120 -14.37 -5.32 0.48
C PHE A 120 -14.28 -4.09 -0.40
N SER A 121 -14.28 -4.31 -1.72
CA SER A 121 -14.29 -3.23 -2.69
C SER A 121 -15.70 -3.00 -3.22
N PRO A 122 -16.25 -1.78 -3.15
CA PRO A 122 -17.52 -1.47 -3.81
C PRO A 122 -17.39 -1.45 -5.34
N ASN A 123 -16.16 -1.35 -5.86
CA ASN A 123 -15.88 -1.46 -7.29
C ASN A 123 -15.68 -2.93 -7.68
N ILE A 124 -16.40 -3.39 -8.72
CA ILE A 124 -16.29 -4.74 -9.29
C ILE A 124 -14.90 -5.07 -9.85
N TRP A 125 -14.12 -4.04 -10.20
CA TRP A 125 -12.71 -4.16 -10.63
C TRP A 125 -11.73 -3.68 -9.56
N GLY A 126 -12.23 -3.37 -8.36
CA GLY A 126 -11.39 -2.88 -7.29
C GLY A 126 -10.64 -4.01 -6.60
N LEU A 127 -9.58 -3.61 -5.91
CA LEU A 127 -8.71 -4.55 -5.22
C LEU A 127 -9.25 -4.84 -3.82
N GLU A 128 -9.11 -6.10 -3.40
CA GLU A 128 -9.50 -6.59 -2.09
C GLU A 128 -8.29 -7.21 -1.39
N PHE A 129 -8.07 -6.78 -0.15
CA PHE A 129 -6.92 -7.12 0.66
C PHE A 129 -7.36 -7.82 1.94
N LYS A 130 -6.75 -8.96 2.23
CA LYS A 130 -6.97 -9.72 3.47
C LYS A 130 -5.78 -9.54 4.40
N LYS A 131 -6.06 -9.53 5.70
CA LYS A 131 -5.02 -9.56 6.74
C LYS A 131 -4.16 -10.81 6.60
N ASN A 132 -2.88 -10.69 6.94
CA ASN A 132 -1.91 -11.78 6.91
C ASN A 132 -1.76 -12.47 5.55
N LYS A 133 -1.93 -11.72 4.46
CA LYS A 133 -1.74 -12.20 3.10
C LYS A 133 -0.79 -11.27 2.35
N ASP A 134 0.13 -11.89 1.62
CA ASP A 134 1.13 -11.18 0.82
C ASP A 134 0.58 -10.87 -0.58
N TYR A 135 0.92 -9.68 -1.07
CA TYR A 135 0.51 -9.16 -2.37
C TYR A 135 1.74 -8.59 -3.08
N TYR A 136 1.86 -8.85 -4.38
CA TYR A 136 3.06 -8.52 -5.14
C TYR A 136 2.69 -7.66 -6.35
N ILE A 137 3.40 -6.53 -6.50
CA ILE A 137 3.27 -5.65 -7.66
C ILE A 137 4.60 -5.67 -8.41
N ILE A 138 4.54 -6.00 -9.69
CA ILE A 138 5.70 -5.99 -10.58
C ILE A 138 5.40 -5.18 -11.83
N TRP A 139 6.45 -4.71 -12.50
CA TRP A 139 6.35 -4.17 -13.85
C TRP A 139 6.66 -5.26 -14.87
N ALA A 140 6.06 -5.16 -16.06
CA ALA A 140 6.45 -5.99 -17.19
C ALA A 140 7.61 -5.35 -17.94
N ASN A 141 8.73 -6.07 -18.09
CA ASN A 141 9.55 -5.91 -19.29
C ASN A 141 8.88 -6.75 -20.38
N LEU A 142 7.98 -6.13 -21.16
CA LEU A 142 7.45 -6.80 -22.35
C LEU A 142 8.62 -7.02 -23.32
N PRO A 143 8.93 -8.26 -23.74
CA PRO A 143 9.87 -8.50 -24.83
C PRO A 143 9.24 -7.89 -26.10
N GLY A 144 9.71 -6.71 -26.47
CA GLY A 144 9.05 -5.84 -27.45
C GLY A 144 9.06 -4.35 -27.09
N PHE A 145 9.37 -3.99 -25.84
CA PHE A 145 9.96 -2.68 -25.50
C PHE A 145 11.48 -2.72 -25.79
N LEU A 146 11.83 -3.12 -27.00
CA LEU A 146 13.06 -2.67 -27.62
C LEU A 146 12.71 -1.34 -28.28
N TRP A 147 13.44 -0.32 -27.85
CA TRP A 147 13.56 1.00 -28.46
C TRP A 147 13.04 1.09 -29.90
N TYR A 148 11.99 1.88 -30.08
CA TYR A 148 11.81 2.72 -31.26
C TYR A 148 11.61 4.15 -30.77
#